data_AF-A0A946I489-F1
#
_entry.id   AF-A0A946I489-F1
#
_cell.length_a   1.000
_cell.length_b   1.000
_cell.length_c   1.000
_cell.angle_alpha   90.00
_cell.angle_beta   90.00
_cell.angle_gamma   90.00
#
_symmetry.space_group_name_H-M   'P 1'
#
loop_
_entity.id
_entity.type
_entity.pdbx_description
1 polymer ?
#
loop_
_entity_poly.entity_id
_entity_poly.type
_entity_poly.pdbx_seq_one_letter_code
_entity_poly.pdbx_strand_id
1 'polypeptide(L)'
;MIKRIIFSLALIVFATNIFASISAIDTSYTDGITAFEWSPISDVDKILQYENQKDISKRTIEQAKKAEEHYVAAFNLMENKEYDAALIEFKAAMKRYKRAKLTPDALN
;
A
#
# COMPACT_ATOMS: atom_id res chain seq x y z
N MET A 1 41.44 47.34 7.73
CA MET A 1 40.53 46.44 8.51
C MET A 1 39.17 46.26 7.83
N ILE A 2 38.55 47.33 7.32
CA ILE A 2 37.22 47.27 6.65
C ILE A 2 37.14 46.24 5.50
N LYS A 3 38.18 46.14 4.66
CA LYS A 3 38.23 45.21 3.52
C LYS A 3 38.19 43.73 3.96
N ARG A 4 38.79 43.41 5.10
CA ARG A 4 38.75 42.05 5.69
C ARG A 4 37.37 41.72 6.24
N ILE A 5 36.71 42.68 6.88
CA ILE A 5 35.35 42.53 7.41
C ILE A 5 34.36 42.29 6.28
N ILE A 6 34.45 43.07 5.19
CA ILE A 6 33.59 42.93 4.01
C ILE A 6 33.78 41.54 3.37
N PHE A 7 35.03 41.07 3.26
CA PHE A 7 35.32 39.75 2.70
C PHE A 7 34.78 38.60 3.57
N SER A 8 34.94 38.69 4.89
CA SER A 8 34.38 37.71 5.82
C SER A 8 32.85 37.69 5.78
N LEU A 9 32.20 38.85 5.64
CA LEU A 9 30.76 38.95 5.55
C LEU A 9 30.22 38.34 4.24
N ALA A 10 30.91 38.58 3.12
CA ALA A 10 30.58 37.97 1.83
C ALA A 10 30.71 36.43 1.88
N LEU A 11 31.73 35.92 2.57
CA LEU A 11 31.93 34.47 2.73
C LEU A 11 30.80 33.82 3.55
N ILE A 12 30.36 34.48 4.63
CA ILE A 12 29.25 33.99 5.47
C ILE A 12 27.94 33.95 4.67
N VAL A 13 27.63 35.03 3.94
CA VAL A 13 26.42 35.09 3.09
C VAL A 13 26.47 34.02 1.99
N PHE A 14 27.63 33.76 1.40
CA PHE A 14 27.79 32.69 0.42
C PHE A 14 27.56 31.30 1.04
N ALA A 15 28.12 31.04 2.22
CA ALA A 15 27.95 29.77 2.92
C ALA A 15 26.48 29.51 3.30
N THR A 16 25.74 30.52 3.79
CA THR A 16 24.33 30.34 4.18
C THR A 16 23.40 30.00 3.01
N ASN A 17 23.71 30.43 1.78
CA ASN A 17 22.91 30.10 0.60
C ASN A 17 23.06 28.62 0.17
N ILE A 18 24.22 28.00 0.43
CA ILE A 18 24.46 26.58 0.10
C ILE A 18 23.72 25.65 1.07
N PHE A 19 23.62 26.01 2.35
CA PHE A 19 22.94 25.15 3.34
C PHE A 19 21.41 25.27 3.30
N ALA A 20 20.85 26.43 2.91
CA ALA A 20 19.40 26.63 2.84
C ALA A 20 18.73 25.80 1.72
N SER A 21 19.43 25.50 0.63
CA SER A 21 18.91 24.71 -0.50
C SER A 21 18.87 23.21 -0.22
N ILE A 22 19.64 22.70 0.73
CA ILE A 22 19.68 21.28 1.13
C ILE A 22 18.58 20.97 2.17
N SER A 23 18.19 21.94 3.00
CA SER A 23 17.11 21.79 4.00
C SER A 23 15.69 21.74 3.43
N ALA A 24 15.52 21.89 2.11
CA ALA A 24 14.22 21.87 1.44
C ALA A 24 13.97 20.60 0.60
N ILE A 25 14.60 19.46 0.97
CA ILE A 25 14.17 18.16 0.45
C ILE A 25 12.80 17.87 1.08
N ASP A 26 11.75 18.24 0.35
CA ASP A 26 10.37 17.97 0.69
C ASP A 26 10.10 16.47 0.55
N THR A 27 10.06 15.76 1.68
CA THR A 27 9.71 14.33 1.72
C THR A 27 8.22 14.08 1.50
N SER A 28 7.40 15.13 1.32
CA SER A 28 5.97 15.02 1.02
C SER A 28 5.67 14.86 -0.48
N TYR A 29 6.70 14.68 -1.32
CA TYR A 29 6.56 14.36 -2.74
C TYR A 29 5.93 12.97 -2.92
N THR A 30 4.60 12.95 -2.87
CA THR A 30 3.76 11.76 -3.09
C THR A 30 3.24 11.70 -4.53
N ASP A 31 3.56 12.70 -5.36
CA ASP A 31 3.27 12.72 -6.79
C ASP A 31 3.94 11.51 -7.46
N GLY A 32 3.11 10.60 -7.98
CA GLY A 32 3.53 9.33 -8.58
C GLY A 32 3.51 8.12 -7.64
N ILE A 33 3.25 8.30 -6.33
CA ILE A 33 3.02 7.19 -5.40
C ILE A 33 1.54 6.78 -5.48
N THR A 34 1.26 5.67 -6.14
CA THR A 34 -0.07 5.05 -6.07
C THR A 34 -0.16 4.23 -4.79
N ALA A 35 -1.06 4.60 -3.87
CA ALA A 35 -1.36 3.79 -2.70
C ALA A 35 -1.84 2.40 -3.15
N PHE A 36 -1.34 1.35 -2.49
CA PHE A 36 -1.87 0.01 -2.70
C PHE A 36 -3.32 -0.05 -2.21
N GLU A 37 -4.26 -0.35 -3.10
CA GLU A 37 -5.70 -0.39 -2.78
C GLU A 37 -6.14 -1.67 -2.04
N TRP A 38 -5.21 -2.57 -1.70
CA TRP A 38 -5.54 -3.83 -1.04
C TRP A 38 -5.03 -3.83 0.40
N SER A 39 -5.85 -4.33 1.31
CA SER A 39 -5.49 -4.56 2.72
C SER A 39 -5.20 -6.04 2.91
N PRO A 40 -4.18 -6.42 3.71
CA PRO A 40 -4.02 -7.80 4.11
C PRO A 40 -5.26 -8.29 4.84
N ILE A 41 -5.70 -9.49 4.49
CA ILE A 41 -6.79 -10.19 5.16
C ILE A 41 -6.17 -11.35 5.94
N SER A 42 -6.54 -11.45 7.22
CA SER A 42 -6.14 -12.55 8.09
C SER A 42 -6.99 -13.79 7.80
N ASP A 43 -6.45 -14.99 8.05
CA ASP A 43 -7.18 -16.26 8.01
C ASP A 43 -8.10 -16.42 6.77
N VAL A 44 -7.51 -16.24 5.59
CA VAL A 44 -8.24 -16.17 4.31
C VAL A 44 -9.11 -17.41 4.04
N ASP A 45 -8.68 -18.57 4.56
CA ASP A 45 -9.32 -19.88 4.50
C ASP A 45 -10.54 -19.98 5.43
N LYS A 46 -10.62 -19.10 6.43
CA LYS A 46 -11.69 -19.10 7.44
C LYS A 46 -12.66 -17.95 7.33
N ILE A 47 -12.52 -17.07 6.35
CA ILE A 47 -13.39 -15.89 6.12
C ILE A 47 -14.88 -16.21 6.26
N LEU A 48 -15.34 -17.36 5.74
CA LEU A 48 -16.76 -17.74 5.79
C LEU A 48 -17.26 -18.11 7.19
N GLN A 49 -16.39 -18.37 8.16
CA GLN A 49 -16.77 -18.71 9.54
C GLN A 49 -17.39 -17.52 10.28
N TYR A 50 -17.04 -16.31 9.86
CA TYR A 50 -17.52 -15.06 10.44
C TYR A 50 -18.87 -14.63 9.85
N GLU A 51 -19.34 -15.31 8.80
CA GLU A 51 -20.67 -15.09 8.23
C GLU A 51 -21.75 -15.89 8.95
N ASN A 52 -22.99 -15.39 8.92
CA ASN A 52 -24.13 -16.18 9.36
C ASN A 52 -24.36 -17.34 8.36
N GLN A 53 -23.95 -18.55 8.76
CA GLN A 53 -24.04 -19.74 7.91
C GLN A 53 -25.46 -20.07 7.42
N LYS A 54 -26.51 -19.59 8.12
CA LYS A 54 -27.90 -19.82 7.71
C LYS A 54 -28.34 -18.94 6.52
N ASP A 55 -27.66 -17.81 6.31
CA ASP A 55 -28.05 -16.80 5.33
C ASP A 55 -27.06 -16.69 4.15
N ILE A 56 -26.01 -17.53 4.14
CA ILE A 56 -25.00 -17.48 3.09
C ILE A 56 -25.49 -18.14 1.79
N SER A 57 -25.50 -17.37 0.70
CA SER A 57 -25.89 -17.90 -0.60
C SER A 57 -24.79 -18.80 -1.19
N LYS A 58 -25.18 -19.80 -2.00
CA LYS A 58 -24.22 -20.61 -2.78
C LYS A 58 -23.28 -19.75 -3.63
N ARG A 59 -23.79 -18.64 -4.17
CA ARG A 59 -23.01 -17.67 -4.95
C ARG A 59 -21.97 -16.96 -4.09
N THR A 60 -22.31 -16.58 -2.85
CA THR A 60 -21.37 -15.97 -1.90
C THR A 60 -20.22 -16.92 -1.60
N ILE A 61 -20.53 -18.19 -1.29
CA ILE A 61 -19.51 -19.22 -1.07
C ILE A 61 -18.60 -19.38 -2.29
N GLU A 62 -19.16 -19.46 -3.49
CA GLU A 62 -18.38 -19.62 -4.72
C GLU A 62 -17.47 -18.41 -5.00
N GLN A 63 -17.96 -17.18 -4.76
CA GLN A 63 -17.13 -15.99 -4.91
C GLN A 63 -16.02 -15.92 -3.86
N ALA A 64 -16.31 -16.30 -2.61
CA ALA A 64 -15.32 -16.32 -1.53
C ALA A 64 -14.21 -17.34 -1.81
N LYS A 65 -14.55 -18.57 -2.24
CA LYS A 65 -13.55 -19.58 -2.62
C LYS A 65 -12.65 -19.15 -3.77
N LYS A 66 -13.25 -18.57 -4.82
CA LYS A 66 -12.44 -18.02 -5.94
C LYS A 66 -11.57 -16.85 -5.48
N ALA A 67 -12.03 -16.05 -4.52
CA ALA A 67 -11.23 -14.97 -3.96
C ALA A 67 -10.03 -15.51 -3.17
N GLU A 68 -10.24 -16.56 -2.35
CA GLU A 68 -9.19 -17.29 -1.64
C GLU A 68 -8.15 -17.86 -2.60
N GLU A 69 -8.56 -18.52 -3.70
CA GLU A 69 -7.65 -19.03 -4.73
C GLU A 69 -6.71 -17.93 -5.28
N HIS A 70 -7.27 -16.77 -5.64
CA HIS A 70 -6.48 -15.63 -6.12
C HIS A 70 -5.59 -15.05 -5.00
N TYR A 71 -6.06 -15.01 -3.75
CA TYR A 71 -5.28 -14.47 -2.63
C TYR A 71 -4.05 -15.34 -2.32
N VAL A 72 -4.23 -16.66 -2.29
CA VAL A 72 -3.13 -17.62 -2.09
C VAL A 72 -2.14 -17.55 -3.27
N ALA A 73 -2.64 -17.45 -4.51
CA ALA A 73 -1.77 -17.25 -5.67
C ALA A 73 -0.96 -15.96 -5.57
N ALA A 74 -1.58 -14.85 -5.15
CA ALA A 74 -0.91 -13.59 -4.92
C ALA A 74 0.20 -13.70 -3.86
N PHE A 75 -0.06 -14.42 -2.75
CA PHE A 75 0.93 -14.63 -1.71
C PHE A 75 2.15 -15.41 -2.21
N ASN A 76 1.94 -16.50 -2.97
CA ASN A 76 3.03 -17.26 -3.58
C ASN A 76 3.87 -16.41 -4.55
N LEU A 77 3.22 -15.52 -5.33
CA LEU A 77 3.93 -14.58 -6.21
C LEU A 77 4.75 -13.56 -5.41
N MET A 78 4.25 -13.09 -4.26
CA MET A 78 5.02 -12.22 -3.35
C MET A 78 6.27 -12.92 -2.81
N GLU A 79 6.17 -14.19 -2.41
CA GLU A 79 7.33 -14.98 -1.96
C GLU A 79 8.39 -15.12 -3.07
N ASN A 80 7.94 -15.25 -4.33
CA ASN A 80 8.79 -15.29 -5.51
C ASN A 80 9.28 -13.92 -5.99
N LYS A 81 8.93 -12.82 -5.30
CA LYS A 81 9.25 -11.43 -5.66
C LYS A 81 8.64 -10.97 -6.99
N GLU A 82 7.58 -11.62 -7.44
CA GLU A 82 6.82 -11.28 -8.64
C GLU A 82 5.71 -10.26 -8.31
N TYR A 83 6.11 -9.05 -7.88
CA TYR A 83 5.20 -8.08 -7.26
C TYR A 83 4.09 -7.57 -8.19
N ASP A 84 4.39 -7.34 -9.46
CA ASP A 84 3.38 -6.86 -10.42
C ASP A 84 2.29 -7.92 -10.66
N ALA A 85 2.70 -9.19 -10.77
CA ALA A 85 1.78 -10.30 -10.92
C ALA A 85 0.95 -10.52 -9.64
N ALA A 86 1.61 -10.49 -8.47
CA ALA A 86 0.93 -10.58 -7.18
C ALA A 86 -0.15 -9.50 -7.02
N LEU A 87 0.14 -8.27 -7.45
CA LEU A 87 -0.80 -7.16 -7.37
C LEU A 87 -2.05 -7.35 -8.24
N ILE A 88 -1.89 -7.96 -9.42
CA ILE A 88 -3.02 -8.32 -10.28
C ILE A 88 -3.93 -9.34 -9.57
N GLU A 89 -3.32 -10.34 -8.94
CA GLU A 89 -4.03 -11.40 -8.21
C GLU A 89 -4.73 -10.86 -6.94
N PHE A 90 -4.07 -10.01 -6.14
CA PHE A 90 -4.71 -9.36 -4.99
C PHE A 90 -5.92 -8.51 -5.42
N LYS A 91 -5.82 -7.75 -6.52
CA LYS A 91 -6.96 -6.99 -7.06
C LYS A 91 -8.10 -7.91 -7.49
N ALA A 92 -7.78 -9.07 -8.09
CA ALA A 92 -8.78 -10.06 -8.46
C ALA A 92 -9.49 -10.66 -7.23
N ALA A 93 -8.73 -11.00 -6.18
CA ALA A 93 -9.24 -11.47 -4.90
C ALA A 93 -10.19 -10.44 -4.26
N MET A 94 -9.75 -9.19 -4.09
CA MET A 94 -10.55 -8.13 -3.46
C MET A 94 -11.86 -7.87 -4.21
N LYS A 95 -11.81 -7.86 -5.56
CA LYS A 95 -13.00 -7.70 -6.39
C LYS A 95 -14.02 -8.81 -6.15
N ARG A 96 -13.56 -10.04 -5.90
CA ARG A 96 -14.44 -11.19 -5.63
C ARG A 96 -14.97 -11.19 -4.20
N TYR A 97 -14.17 -10.83 -3.19
CA TYR A 97 -14.66 -10.62 -1.82
C TYR A 97 -15.78 -9.56 -1.78
N LYS A 98 -15.60 -8.44 -2.50
CA LYS A 98 -16.65 -7.42 -2.65
C LYS A 98 -17.93 -7.98 -3.30
N ARG A 99 -17.80 -8.90 -4.27
CA ARG A 99 -18.94 -9.56 -4.93
C ARG A 99 -19.61 -10.62 -4.06
N ALA A 100 -18.87 -11.24 -3.15
CA ALA A 100 -19.38 -12.17 -2.16
C ALA A 100 -20.27 -11.44 -1.14
N LYS A 101 -20.12 -10.11 -0.99
CA LYS A 101 -20.85 -9.26 -0.03
C LYS A 101 -20.65 -9.72 1.41
N LEU A 102 -19.41 -10.07 1.73
CA LEU A 102 -19.00 -10.44 3.08
C LEU A 102 -19.12 -9.23 4.00
N THR A 103 -19.38 -9.52 5.27
CA THR A 103 -19.38 -8.55 6.36
C THR A 103 -17.97 -8.00 6.58
N PRO A 104 -17.83 -6.78 7.12
CA PRO A 104 -16.52 -6.24 7.47
C PRO A 104 -15.73 -7.11 8.45
N ASP A 105 -16.42 -7.80 9.36
CA ASP A 105 -15.80 -8.71 10.33
C ASP A 105 -15.17 -9.94 9.66
N ALA A 106 -15.70 -10.37 8.52
CA ALA A 106 -15.12 -11.45 7.73
C ALA A 106 -13.88 -11.01 6.92
N LEU A 107 -13.54 -9.72 6.87
CA LEU A 107 -12.43 -9.18 6.08
C LEU A 107 -11.30 -8.56 6.93
N ASN A 108 -11.40 -8.60 8.26
CA ASN A 108 -10.40 -8.08 9.20
C ASN A 108 -9.97 -9.20 10.16
#